data_AF-A0A4R6DH52-F1
#
_entry.id   AF-A0A4R6DH52-F1
#
_cell.length_a   1.000
_cell.length_b   1.000
_cell.length_c   1.000
_cell.angle_alpha   90.00
_cell.angle_beta   90.00
_cell.angle_gamma   90.00
#
_symmetry.space_group_name_H-M   'P 1'
#
loop_
_entity.id
_entity.type
_entity.pdbx_description
1 polymer ?
#
loop_
_entity_poly.entity_id
_entity_poly.type
_entity_poly.pdbx_seq_one_letter_code
_entity_poly.pdbx_strand_id
1 'polypeptide(L)'
;MRGELRSTATREAEGSGDDIESARQAAIAALDLDGFELQQINAVTSKATGESTVRAVARARDTKPHEATGKDYADALRAFRESIPEGWQAQNMREVRQ
;
A
#
# COMPACT_ATOMS: atom_id res chain seq x y z
N MET A 1 22.44 9.89 -2.48
CA MET A 1 21.42 8.86 -2.77
C MET A 1 20.08 9.54 -2.93
N ARG A 2 19.36 9.26 -4.02
CA ARG A 2 18.02 9.82 -4.27
C ARG A 2 17.06 8.70 -4.65
N GLY A 3 15.80 8.82 -4.24
CA GLY A 3 14.75 7.90 -4.62
C GLY A 3 13.38 8.51 -4.37
N GLU A 4 12.39 7.65 -4.29
CA GLU A 4 11.02 8.00 -3.91
C GLU A 4 10.63 7.18 -2.69
N LEU A 5 9.86 7.77 -1.78
CA LEU A 5 9.19 7.06 -0.71
C LEU A 5 7.74 6.87 -1.10
N ARG A 6 7.23 5.65 -0.90
CA ARG A 6 5.81 5.33 -1.04
C ARG A 6 5.24 4.93 0.32
N SER A 7 4.05 5.41 0.62
CA SER A 7 3.36 5.04 1.86
C SER A 7 3.04 3.54 1.90
N THR A 8 3.24 2.92 3.05
CA THR A 8 2.85 1.53 3.33
C THR A 8 1.48 1.43 3.96
N ALA A 9 0.78 2.55 4.16
CA ALA A 9 -0.54 2.56 4.77
C ALA A 9 -1.52 1.73 3.93
N THR A 10 -2.28 0.86 4.62
CA THR A 10 -3.35 0.06 4.01
C THR A 10 -4.67 0.35 4.70
N ARG A 11 -5.75 0.16 3.96
CA ARG A 11 -7.12 0.16 4.45
C ARG A 11 -7.77 -1.15 4.04
N GLU A 12 -8.62 -1.66 4.92
CA GLU A 12 -9.36 -2.89 4.66
C GLU A 12 -10.84 -2.64 4.94
N ALA A 13 -11.68 -3.27 4.14
CA ALA A 13 -13.12 -3.28 4.36
C ALA A 13 -13.66 -4.66 4.00
N GLU A 14 -14.71 -5.08 4.72
CA GLU A 14 -15.43 -6.32 4.44
C GLU A 14 -16.82 -6.01 3.90
N GLY A 15 -17.29 -6.84 3.00
CA GLY A 15 -18.63 -6.80 2.45
C GLY A 15 -19.19 -8.20 2.32
N SER A 16 -20.47 -8.34 2.63
CA SER A 16 -21.21 -9.60 2.51
C SER A 16 -22.34 -9.45 1.51
N GLY A 17 -22.70 -10.54 0.85
CA GLY A 17 -23.81 -10.58 -0.10
C GLY A 17 -24.23 -12.00 -0.43
N ASP A 18 -25.37 -12.12 -1.12
CA ASP A 18 -25.98 -13.41 -1.49
C ASP A 18 -25.12 -14.21 -2.49
N ASP A 19 -24.16 -13.55 -3.15
CA ASP A 19 -23.14 -14.15 -3.98
C ASP A 19 -21.80 -13.39 -3.85
N ILE A 20 -20.75 -13.93 -4.48
CA ILE A 20 -19.40 -13.37 -4.41
C ILE A 20 -19.29 -11.99 -5.06
N GLU A 21 -20.09 -11.71 -6.08
CA GLU A 21 -20.04 -10.43 -6.80
C GLU A 21 -20.68 -9.33 -5.97
N SER A 22 -21.83 -9.61 -5.36
CA SER A 22 -22.52 -8.72 -4.43
C SER A 22 -21.66 -8.41 -3.22
N ALA A 23 -21.02 -9.44 -2.65
CA ALA A 23 -20.07 -9.29 -1.55
C ALA A 23 -18.85 -8.44 -1.93
N ARG A 24 -18.33 -8.61 -3.16
CA ARG A 24 -17.24 -7.80 -3.72
C ARG A 24 -17.64 -6.33 -3.85
N GLN A 25 -18.79 -6.04 -4.45
CA GLN A 25 -19.26 -4.67 -4.62
C GLN A 25 -19.48 -3.99 -3.27
N ALA A 26 -20.07 -4.71 -2.30
CA ALA A 26 -20.24 -4.21 -0.93
C ALA A 26 -18.90 -3.91 -0.25
N ALA A 27 -17.90 -4.79 -0.40
CA ALA A 27 -16.57 -4.60 0.20
C ALA A 27 -15.83 -3.40 -0.41
N ILE A 28 -15.93 -3.19 -1.74
CA ILE A 28 -15.35 -2.04 -2.42
C ILE A 28 -16.07 -0.75 -2.02
N ALA A 29 -17.40 -0.75 -1.97
CA ALA A 29 -18.19 0.42 -1.60
C ALA A 29 -17.95 0.85 -0.13
N ALA A 30 -17.68 -0.11 0.75
CA ALA A 30 -17.30 0.15 2.13
C ALA A 30 -15.84 0.64 2.28
N LEU A 31 -15.02 0.51 1.23
CA LEU A 31 -13.63 0.94 1.23
C LEU A 31 -13.51 2.37 0.70
N ASP A 32 -13.11 3.30 1.57
CA ASP A 32 -12.77 4.65 1.13
C ASP A 32 -11.45 4.63 0.33
N LEU A 33 -11.59 4.77 -0.99
CA LEU A 33 -10.50 4.77 -1.97
C LEU A 33 -9.90 6.16 -2.19
N ASP A 34 -10.33 7.22 -1.48
CA ASP A 34 -9.73 8.54 -1.65
C ASP A 34 -8.27 8.55 -1.18
N GLY A 35 -7.34 8.78 -2.10
CA GLY A 35 -5.90 8.65 -1.86
C GLY A 35 -5.38 7.20 -1.77
N PHE A 36 -6.22 6.19 -2.01
CA PHE A 36 -5.87 4.77 -1.95
C PHE A 36 -6.11 4.07 -3.30
N GLU A 37 -5.42 2.95 -3.50
CA GLU A 37 -5.55 2.07 -4.65
C GLU A 37 -5.91 0.67 -4.18
N LEU A 38 -6.97 0.11 -4.76
CA LEU A 38 -7.36 -1.27 -4.51
C LEU A 38 -6.23 -2.22 -4.93
N GLN A 39 -5.77 -3.03 -3.97
CA GLN A 39 -4.67 -3.97 -4.13
C GLN A 39 -5.18 -5.39 -4.32
N GLN A 40 -6.11 -5.80 -3.45
CA GLN A 40 -6.51 -7.19 -3.37
C GLN A 40 -7.96 -7.30 -2.90
N ILE A 41 -8.63 -8.35 -3.37
CA ILE A 41 -9.98 -8.73 -2.95
C ILE A 41 -9.98 -10.23 -2.70
N ASN A 42 -10.26 -10.62 -1.46
CA ASN A 42 -10.23 -12.01 -1.00
C ASN A 42 -11.60 -12.46 -0.53
N ALA A 43 -12.03 -13.65 -0.93
CA ALA A 43 -13.16 -14.31 -0.29
C ALA A 43 -12.74 -14.76 1.12
N VAL A 44 -13.45 -14.30 2.16
CA VAL A 44 -13.21 -14.63 3.57
C VAL A 44 -14.05 -15.82 4.00
N THR A 45 -15.29 -15.91 3.54
CA THR A 45 -16.21 -17.01 3.87
C THR A 45 -17.20 -17.22 2.74
N SER A 46 -17.53 -18.47 2.46
CA SER A 46 -18.67 -18.85 1.62
C SER A 46 -19.48 -19.87 2.41
N LYS A 47 -20.70 -19.47 2.81
CA LYS A 47 -21.60 -20.33 3.57
C LYS A 47 -22.32 -21.28 2.60
N ALA A 48 -22.71 -22.45 3.09
CA ALA A 48 -23.55 -23.40 2.33
C ALA A 48 -24.91 -22.81 1.91
N THR A 49 -25.31 -21.67 2.48
CA THR A 49 -26.51 -20.90 2.14
C THR A 49 -26.33 -20.00 0.90
N GLY A 50 -25.14 -19.95 0.29
CA GLY A 50 -24.80 -19.08 -0.85
C GLY A 50 -24.16 -17.75 -0.45
N GLU A 51 -24.43 -17.27 0.77
CA GLU A 51 -23.87 -16.02 1.29
C GLU A 51 -22.33 -16.06 1.29
N SER A 52 -21.73 -15.04 0.70
CA SER A 52 -20.30 -14.86 0.59
C SER A 52 -19.87 -13.58 1.32
N THR A 53 -18.73 -13.63 1.97
CA THR A 53 -18.08 -12.47 2.57
C THR A 53 -16.73 -12.27 1.90
N VAL A 54 -16.44 -11.03 1.54
CA VAL A 54 -15.24 -10.61 0.84
C VAL A 54 -14.55 -9.52 1.64
N ARG A 55 -13.22 -9.57 1.70
CA ARG A 55 -12.37 -8.51 2.23
C ARG A 55 -11.62 -7.85 1.09
N ALA A 56 -11.80 -6.54 0.95
CA ALA A 56 -11.05 -5.69 0.05
C ALA A 56 -9.91 -5.00 0.83
N VAL A 57 -8.73 -4.94 0.23
CA VAL A 57 -7.55 -4.26 0.78
C VAL A 57 -7.10 -3.21 -0.24
N ALA A 58 -6.95 -1.97 0.21
CA ALA A 58 -6.35 -0.89 -0.56
C ALA A 58 -5.08 -0.37 0.11
N ARG A 59 -4.16 0.19 -0.69
CA ARG A 59 -2.91 0.79 -0.24
C ARG A 59 -2.87 2.26 -0.65
N ALA A 60 -2.27 3.09 0.19
CA ALA A 60 -2.09 4.50 -0.10
C ALA A 60 -1.31 4.72 -1.42
N ARG A 61 -1.71 5.77 -2.14
CA ARG A 61 -1.05 6.25 -3.36
C ARG A 61 0.04 7.28 -3.08
N ASP A 62 0.15 7.74 -1.83
CA ASP A 62 1.11 8.77 -1.45
C ASP A 62 2.54 8.36 -1.81
N THR A 63 3.15 9.21 -2.63
CA THR A 63 4.58 9.18 -2.92
C THR A 63 5.21 10.53 -2.64
N LYS A 64 6.48 10.53 -2.25
CA LYS A 64 7.25 11.76 -2.11
C LYS A 64 8.73 11.55 -2.48
N PRO A 65 9.41 12.55 -3.05
CA PRO A 65 10.84 12.47 -3.29
C PRO A 65 11.59 12.34 -1.96
N HIS A 66 12.69 11.61 -1.98
CA HIS A 66 13.60 11.50 -0.83
C HIS A 66 15.04 11.50 -1.29
N GLU A 67 15.89 12.15 -0.50
CA GLU A 67 17.30 12.31 -0.81
C GLU A 67 18.12 12.39 0.48
N ALA A 68 19.27 11.75 0.46
CA ALA A 68 20.27 11.84 1.51
C ALA A 68 21.67 11.86 0.91
N THR A 69 22.54 12.65 1.51
CA THR A 69 23.94 12.81 1.10
C THR A 69 24.88 12.21 2.15
N GLY A 70 26.07 11.82 1.72
CA GLY A 70 27.12 11.30 2.59
C GLY A 70 28.49 11.48 1.93
N LYS A 71 29.57 11.33 2.70
CA LYS A 71 30.94 11.53 2.21
C LYS A 71 31.34 10.54 1.11
N ASP A 72 30.72 9.37 1.11
CA ASP A 72 30.87 8.31 0.13
C ASP A 72 29.51 7.62 -0.10
N TYR A 73 29.47 6.66 -1.03
CA TYR A 73 28.27 5.90 -1.34
C TYR A 73 27.68 5.16 -0.12
N ALA A 74 28.53 4.55 0.70
CA ALA A 74 28.09 3.74 1.84
C ALA A 74 27.45 4.61 2.93
N ASP A 75 28.08 5.76 3.23
CA ASP A 75 27.55 6.75 4.16
C ASP A 75 26.24 7.35 3.64
N ALA A 76 26.17 7.68 2.33
CA ALA A 76 24.95 8.20 1.72
C ALA A 76 23.80 7.18 1.72
N LEU A 77 24.11 5.89 1.53
CA LEU A 77 23.14 4.79 1.59
C LEU A 77 22.64 4.56 3.00
N ARG A 78 23.52 4.58 4.01
CA ARG A 78 23.13 4.48 5.42
C ARG A 78 22.20 5.64 5.81
N ALA A 79 22.63 6.87 5.54
CA ALA A 79 21.84 8.07 5.83
C ALA A 79 20.47 8.05 5.13
N PHE A 80 20.41 7.57 3.89
CA PHE A 80 19.15 7.42 3.15
C PHE A 80 18.20 6.46 3.84
N ARG A 81 18.69 5.29 4.29
CA ARG A 81 17.87 4.25 4.94
C ARG A 81 17.40 4.66 6.33
N GLU A 82 18.28 5.29 7.12
CA GLU A 82 17.97 5.74 8.47
C GLU A 82 16.98 6.91 8.51
N SER A 83 16.91 7.70 7.42
CA SER A 83 16.00 8.83 7.29
C SER A 83 14.62 8.46 6.74
N ILE A 84 14.35 7.17 6.46
CA ILE A 84 13.02 6.72 6.02
C ILE A 84 12.07 6.75 7.23
N PRO A 85 10.98 7.53 7.20
CA PRO A 85 10.02 7.56 8.28
C PRO A 85 9.26 6.23 8.39
N GLU A 86 8.76 5.92 9.58
CA GLU A 86 7.84 4.80 9.77
C GLU A 86 6.60 4.96 8.86
N GLY A 87 6.11 3.85 8.31
CA GLY A 87 4.98 3.86 7.39
C GLY A 87 5.35 4.22 5.94
N TRP A 88 6.64 4.32 5.61
CA TRP A 88 7.13 4.60 4.26
C TRP A 88 8.14 3.56 3.80
N GLN A 89 8.15 3.29 2.50
CA GLN A 89 9.08 2.37 1.85
C GLN A 89 9.79 3.08 0.70
N ALA A 90 11.12 2.94 0.64
CA ALA A 90 11.90 3.45 -0.48
C ALA A 90 11.73 2.61 -1.76
N GLN A 91 11.63 3.30 -2.89
CA GLN A 91 11.56 2.75 -4.24
C GLN A 91 12.45 3.56 -5.19
N ASN A 92 12.83 2.95 -6.31
CA ASN A 92 13.58 3.60 -7.39
C ASN A 92 14.86 4.32 -6.91
N MET A 93 15.54 3.74 -5.93
CA MET A 93 16.72 4.33 -5.30
C MET A 93 17.92 4.29 -6.26
N ARG A 94 18.60 5.42 -6.39
CA ARG A 94 19.78 5.58 -7.25
C ARG A 94 20.86 6.45 -6.61
N GLU A 95 22.10 6.20 -7.01
CA GLU A 95 23.22 7.09 -6.72
C GLU A 95 23.03 8.40 -7.51
N VAL A 96 23.37 9.52 -6.88
CA VAL A 96 23.47 10.82 -7.55
C VAL A 96 24.96 11.14 -7.62
N ARG A 97 25.54 11.09 -8.82
CA ARG A 97 26.92 11.57 -9.06
C ARG A 97 26.82 13.06 -9.37
N GLN A 98 27.53 13.88 -8.60
CA GLN A 98 27.72 15.30 -8.92
C GLN A 98 28.79 15.46 -9.99
#